data_AF-A0A182T1W6-F1
#
_entry.id   AF-A0A182T1W6-F1
#
_cell.length_a   1.000
_cell.length_b   1.000
_cell.length_c   1.000
_cell.angle_alpha   90.00
_cell.angle_beta   90.00
_cell.angle_gamma   90.00
#
_symmetry.space_group_name_H-M   'P 1'
#
loop_
_entity.id
_entity.type
_entity.pdbx_description
1 polymer ?
#
loop_
_entity_poly.entity_id
_entity_poly.type
_entity_poly.pdbx_seq_one_letter_code
_entity_poly.pdbx_strand_id
1 'polypeptide(L)'
;MLAMLILPHLETALAEAKIAVDLFFNNKFNEAEALMKPLATSSMYHSVGHSVFTYLEAMLTFEQQHIAAASEALKQCLNVCNRYRKKNTLTETIGKTFKKVNYDQYTDLEAHAELCSAE
;
A
#
# COMPACT_ATOMS: atom_id res chain seq x y z
N MET A 1 20.86 4.15 -9.01
CA MET A 1 20.48 3.66 -10.36
C MET A 1 20.14 2.17 -10.38
N LEU A 2 20.82 1.29 -9.61
CA LEU A 2 20.43 -0.14 -9.53
C LEU A 2 19.14 -0.44 -8.75
N ALA A 3 18.78 0.35 -7.73
CA ALA A 3 17.59 0.07 -6.89
C ALA A 3 16.25 0.31 -7.60
N MET A 4 16.24 1.00 -8.75
CA MET A 4 15.02 1.33 -9.48
C MET A 4 14.57 0.22 -10.44
N LEU A 5 15.40 -0.82 -10.64
CA LEU A 5 15.15 -1.95 -11.53
C LEU A 5 14.62 -3.21 -10.82
N ILE A 6 14.46 -3.19 -9.48
CA ILE A 6 14.09 -4.37 -8.68
C ILE A 6 12.69 -4.21 -8.03
N LEU A 7 12.03 -3.07 -8.19
CA LEU A 7 10.69 -2.86 -7.65
C LEU A 7 9.64 -3.26 -8.69
N PRO A 8 8.63 -4.07 -8.34
CA PRO A 8 7.56 -4.43 -9.28
C PRO A 8 6.81 -3.16 -9.69
N HIS A 9 6.52 -3.06 -10.99
CA HIS A 9 5.65 -2.01 -11.51
C HIS A 9 4.24 -2.13 -10.91
N LEU A 10 3.52 -1.01 -10.84
CA LEU A 10 2.17 -0.90 -10.27
C LEU A 10 1.24 -2.03 -10.74
N GLU A 11 1.27 -2.33 -12.04
CA GLU A 11 0.44 -3.38 -12.66
C GLU A 11 0.77 -4.78 -12.14
N THR A 12 2.06 -5.10 -12.00
CA THR A 12 2.51 -6.39 -11.45
C THR A 12 2.06 -6.54 -10.00
N ALA A 13 2.30 -5.51 -9.18
CA ALA A 13 1.91 -5.54 -7.78
C ALA A 13 0.38 -5.62 -7.59
N LEU A 14 -0.39 -4.98 -8.47
CA LEU A 14 -1.85 -5.10 -8.50
C LEU A 14 -2.30 -6.50 -8.94
N ALA A 15 -1.65 -7.10 -9.92
CA ALA A 15 -1.93 -8.47 -10.35
C ALA A 15 -1.63 -9.49 -9.23
N GLU A 16 -0.50 -9.34 -8.55
CA GLU A 16 -0.12 -10.16 -7.40
C GLU A 16 -1.10 -9.98 -6.23
N ALA A 17 -1.57 -8.76 -5.96
CA ALA A 17 -2.61 -8.53 -4.96
C ALA A 17 -3.92 -9.25 -5.29
N LYS A 18 -4.33 -9.28 -6.57
CA LYS A 18 -5.50 -10.05 -7.01
C LYS A 18 -5.30 -11.56 -6.80
N ILE A 19 -4.10 -12.08 -7.07
CA ILE A 19 -3.76 -13.48 -6.79
C ILE A 19 -3.81 -13.74 -5.28
N ALA A 20 -3.26 -12.85 -4.45
CA ALA A 20 -3.32 -12.99 -3.00
C ALA A 20 -4.77 -13.01 -2.48
N VAL A 21 -5.66 -12.20 -3.04
CA VAL A 21 -7.10 -12.23 -2.73
C VAL A 21 -7.73 -13.58 -3.10
N ASP A 22 -7.43 -14.11 -4.29
CA ASP A 22 -7.91 -15.44 -4.70
C ASP A 22 -7.40 -16.55 -3.76
N LEU A 23 -6.10 -16.54 -3.44
CA LEU A 23 -5.50 -17.47 -2.49
C LEU A 23 -6.17 -17.38 -1.11
N PHE A 24 -6.41 -16.17 -0.61
CA PHE A 24 -7.10 -15.93 0.66
C PHE A 24 -8.49 -16.56 0.69
N PHE A 25 -9.32 -16.30 -0.32
CA PHE A 25 -10.68 -16.84 -0.39
C PHE A 25 -10.72 -18.36 -0.66
N ASN A 26 -9.63 -18.94 -1.17
CA ASN A 26 -9.44 -20.38 -1.26
C ASN A 26 -8.75 -20.98 -0.03
N ASN A 27 -8.72 -20.27 1.11
CA ASN A 27 -8.11 -20.70 2.38
C ASN A 27 -6.60 -20.99 2.32
N LYS A 28 -5.91 -20.47 1.31
CA LYS A 28 -4.45 -20.59 1.15
C LYS A 28 -3.74 -19.40 1.78
N PHE A 29 -4.01 -19.14 3.06
CA PHE A 29 -3.56 -17.94 3.77
C PHE A 29 -2.03 -17.78 3.77
N ASN A 30 -1.30 -18.87 3.99
CA ASN A 30 0.16 -18.84 4.01
C ASN A 30 0.77 -18.48 2.64
N GLU A 31 0.19 -19.00 1.55
CA GLU A 31 0.63 -18.65 0.18
C GLU A 31 0.32 -17.18 -0.12
N ALA A 32 -0.85 -16.71 0.30
CA ALA A 32 -1.27 -15.34 0.11
C ALA A 32 -0.37 -14.34 0.89
N GLU A 33 -0.08 -14.61 2.16
CA GLU A 33 0.82 -13.76 2.95
C GLU A 33 2.26 -13.82 2.40
N ALA A 34 2.74 -15.01 2.01
CA ALA A 34 4.08 -15.18 1.46
C ALA A 34 4.27 -14.44 0.13
N LEU A 35 3.20 -14.25 -0.66
CA LEU A 35 3.22 -13.43 -1.86
C LEU A 35 3.35 -11.93 -1.52
N MET A 36 2.64 -11.46 -0.49
CA MET A 36 2.57 -10.02 -0.18
C MET A 36 3.77 -9.50 0.65
N LYS A 37 4.27 -10.30 1.59
CA LYS A 37 5.26 -9.87 2.59
C LYS A 37 6.63 -9.44 2.05
N PRO A 38 7.25 -10.11 1.05
CA PRO A 38 8.63 -9.83 0.66
C PRO A 38 8.88 -8.39 0.18
N LEU A 39 7.87 -7.75 -0.40
CA LEU A 39 7.96 -6.42 -0.99
C LEU A 39 7.16 -5.36 -0.22
N ALA A 40 6.73 -5.68 1.00
CA ALA A 40 5.87 -4.81 1.80
C ALA A 40 6.53 -3.47 2.19
N THR A 41 7.85 -3.33 2.12
CA THR A 41 8.56 -2.08 2.49
C THR A 41 8.77 -1.12 1.30
N SER A 42 8.44 -1.58 0.10
CA SER A 42 8.86 -0.92 -1.14
C SER A 42 7.81 -0.92 -2.25
N SER A 43 6.84 -1.83 -2.24
CA SER A 43 5.73 -1.87 -3.19
C SER A 43 4.41 -1.62 -2.48
N MET A 44 3.63 -0.68 -3.01
CA MET A 44 2.39 -0.19 -2.40
C MET A 44 1.36 -1.29 -2.15
N TYR A 45 1.00 -2.06 -3.17
CA TYR A 45 -0.01 -3.12 -3.02
C TYR A 45 0.46 -4.25 -2.11
N HIS A 46 1.75 -4.61 -2.17
CA HIS A 46 2.36 -5.57 -1.23
C HIS A 46 2.28 -5.08 0.21
N SER A 47 2.53 -3.78 0.43
CA SER A 47 2.41 -3.16 1.75
C SER A 47 0.99 -3.21 2.27
N VAL A 48 0.01 -2.79 1.47
CA VAL A 48 -1.42 -2.85 1.81
C VAL A 48 -1.84 -4.28 2.13
N GLY A 49 -1.52 -5.24 1.27
CA GLY A 49 -1.86 -6.64 1.50
C GLY A 49 -1.25 -7.19 2.80
N HIS A 50 0.04 -6.91 3.06
CA HIS A 50 0.67 -7.33 4.31
C HIS A 50 0.03 -6.67 5.55
N SER A 51 -0.34 -5.38 5.47
CA SER A 51 -1.10 -4.71 6.54
C SER A 51 -2.46 -5.37 6.78
N VAL A 52 -3.16 -5.80 5.73
CA VAL A 52 -4.44 -6.53 5.86
C VAL A 52 -4.24 -7.88 6.56
N PHE A 53 -3.22 -8.66 6.20
CA PHE A 53 -2.95 -9.95 6.87
C PHE A 53 -2.65 -9.78 8.36
N THR A 54 -1.78 -8.84 8.71
CA THR A 54 -1.43 -8.56 10.12
C THR A 54 -2.64 -7.99 10.89
N TYR A 55 -3.47 -7.17 10.26
CA TYR A 55 -4.73 -6.70 10.84
C TYR A 55 -5.72 -7.85 11.10
N LEU A 56 -5.88 -8.78 10.16
CA LEU A 56 -6.73 -9.95 10.34
C LEU A 56 -6.23 -10.83 11.49
N GLU A 57 -4.91 -11.05 11.59
CA GLU A 57 -4.32 -11.77 12.72
C GLU A 57 -4.62 -11.08 14.05
N ALA A 58 -4.46 -9.76 14.13
CA ALA A 58 -4.81 -8.98 15.32
C ALA A 58 -6.30 -9.06 15.67
N MET A 59 -7.19 -8.99 14.67
CA MET A 59 -8.64 -9.06 14.84
C MET A 59 -9.13 -10.43 15.26
N LEU A 60 -8.49 -11.52 14.81
CA LEU A 60 -8.93 -12.88 15.11
C LEU A 60 -8.38 -13.38 16.45
N THR A 61 -7.18 -12.93 16.84
CA THR A 61 -6.52 -13.35 18.08
C THR A 61 -6.82 -12.42 19.25
N PHE A 62 -7.06 -11.12 19.00
CA PHE A 62 -7.19 -10.07 20.00
C PHE A 62 -5.98 -9.97 20.97
N GLU A 63 -4.80 -10.45 20.57
CA GLU A 63 -3.61 -10.37 21.41
C GLU A 63 -2.83 -9.08 21.18
N GLN A 64 -2.31 -8.51 22.28
CA GLN A 64 -1.59 -7.23 22.24
C GLN A 64 -0.39 -7.24 21.28
N GLN A 65 0.29 -8.39 21.15
CA GLN A 65 1.44 -8.53 20.25
C GLN A 65 1.02 -8.41 18.78
N HIS A 66 -0.08 -9.02 18.38
CA HIS A 66 -0.59 -8.97 17.02
C HIS A 66 -1.17 -7.58 16.71
N ILE A 67 -1.84 -6.94 17.67
CA ILE A 67 -2.29 -5.54 17.55
C ILE A 67 -1.10 -4.59 17.30
N ALA A 68 -0.01 -4.75 18.05
CA ALA A 68 1.19 -3.95 17.86
C ALA A 68 1.83 -4.19 16.48
N ALA A 69 1.90 -5.45 16.02
CA ALA A 69 2.42 -5.80 14.71
C ALA A 69 1.57 -5.19 13.58
N ALA A 70 0.24 -5.27 13.66
CA ALA A 70 -0.67 -4.66 12.69
C ALA A 70 -0.49 -3.13 12.63
N SER A 71 -0.34 -2.48 13.79
CA SER A 71 -0.09 -1.03 13.85
C SER A 71 1.21 -0.64 13.14
N GLU A 72 2.28 -1.43 13.32
CA GLU A 72 3.56 -1.17 12.67
C GLU A 72 3.49 -1.42 11.16
N ALA A 73 2.86 -2.51 10.73
CA ALA A 73 2.63 -2.80 9.32
C ALA A 73 1.82 -1.68 8.64
N LEU A 74 0.80 -1.14 9.31
CA LEU A 74 0.00 -0.03 8.77
C LEU A 74 0.82 1.25 8.64
N LYS A 75 1.64 1.61 9.65
CA LYS A 75 2.56 2.76 9.56
C LYS A 75 3.55 2.60 8.41
N GLN A 76 4.09 1.39 8.23
CA GLN A 76 4.96 1.06 7.11
C GLN A 76 4.23 1.28 5.78
N CYS A 77 2.98 0.81 5.66
CA CYS A 77 2.15 1.01 4.46
C CYS A 77 1.94 2.49 4.14
N LEU A 78 1.58 3.31 5.13
CA LEU A 78 1.44 4.75 4.94
C LEU A 78 2.77 5.40 4.49
N ASN A 79 3.90 4.96 5.07
CA ASN A 79 5.22 5.44 4.65
C ASN A 79 5.54 5.07 3.20
N VAL A 80 5.16 3.88 2.74
CA VAL A 80 5.33 3.46 1.34
C VAL A 80 4.45 4.31 0.43
N CYS A 81 3.16 4.44 0.72
CA CYS A 81 2.23 5.23 -0.09
C CYS A 81 2.69 6.70 -0.21
N ASN A 82 3.12 7.32 0.89
CA ASN A 82 3.61 8.70 0.92
C ASN A 82 4.85 8.93 0.04
N ARG A 83 5.64 7.90 -0.29
CA ARG A 83 6.77 8.04 -1.24
C ARG A 83 6.30 8.21 -2.68
N TYR A 84 5.13 7.68 -3.01
CA TYR A 84 4.53 7.66 -4.35
C TYR A 84 3.46 8.73 -4.55
N ARG A 85 2.95 9.35 -3.48
CA ARG A 85 1.99 10.46 -3.56
C ARG A 85 2.60 11.68 -4.26
N LYS A 86 1.73 12.42 -4.95
CA LYS A 86 2.11 13.66 -5.64
C LYS A 86 2.62 14.68 -4.63
N LYS A 87 3.87 15.11 -4.78
CA LYS A 87 4.47 16.17 -3.97
C LYS A 87 4.11 17.52 -4.57
N ASN A 88 3.12 18.21 -4.01
CA ASN A 88 2.83 19.59 -4.41
C ASN A 88 4.04 20.47 -4.07
N THR A 89 4.68 21.06 -5.07
CA THR A 89 5.71 22.08 -4.85
C THR A 89 5.08 23.30 -4.19
N LEU A 90 5.78 23.93 -3.24
CA LEU A 90 5.32 25.06 -2.43
C LEU A 90 4.70 26.22 -3.26
N THR A 91 5.08 26.33 -4.54
CA THR A 91 4.51 27.26 -5.52
C THR A 91 3.05 26.99 -5.89
N GLU A 92 2.57 25.75 -5.79
CA GLU A 92 1.16 25.41 -6.04
C GLU A 92 0.24 25.71 -4.83
N THR A 93 0.80 25.77 -3.63
CA THR A 93 0.04 25.96 -2.37
C THR A 93 -0.40 27.41 -2.17
N ILE A 94 0.35 28.38 -2.71
CA ILE A 94 0.08 29.82 -2.51
C ILE A 94 -1.20 30.30 -3.25
N GLY A 95 -1.74 29.52 -4.20
CA GLY A 95 -2.93 29.91 -4.99
C GLY A 95 -4.19 29.04 -4.83
N LYS A 96 -4.19 28.02 -3.95
CA LYS A 96 -5.24 26.98 -3.91
C LYS A 96 -6.06 27.00 -2.62
N THR A 97 -6.76 28.09 -2.32
CA THR A 97 -7.79 28.04 -1.25
C THR A 97 -9.11 27.42 -1.74
N PHE A 98 -9.39 27.29 -3.05
CA PHE A 98 -10.67 26.76 -3.53
C PHE A 98 -10.65 26.08 -4.92
N LYS A 99 -9.61 25.29 -5.25
CA LYS A 99 -9.66 24.45 -6.47
C LYS A 99 -9.90 22.99 -6.11
N LYS A 100 -11.00 22.42 -6.64
CA LYS A 100 -11.26 20.97 -6.70
C LYS A 100 -9.97 20.25 -7.08
N VAL A 101 -9.65 19.16 -6.38
CA VAL A 101 -8.52 18.29 -6.72
C VAL A 101 -8.71 17.84 -8.16
N ASN A 102 -7.78 18.22 -9.03
CA ASN A 102 -7.80 17.81 -10.43
C ASN A 102 -7.02 16.49 -10.56
N TYR A 103 -7.75 15.37 -10.51
CA TYR A 103 -7.20 14.04 -10.64
C TYR A 103 -6.65 13.75 -12.04
N ASP A 104 -7.05 14.50 -13.08
CA ASP A 104 -6.53 14.34 -14.45
C ASP A 104 -5.03 14.66 -14.56
N GLN A 105 -4.44 15.24 -13.51
CA GLN A 105 -3.01 15.57 -13.42
C GLN A 105 -2.19 14.55 -12.63
N TYR A 106 -2.77 13.41 -12.27
CA TYR A 106 -2.10 12.35 -11.53
C TYR A 106 -1.66 11.27 -12.51
N THR A 107 -0.45 10.76 -12.32
CA THR A 107 -0.08 9.47 -12.90
C THR A 107 -0.87 8.36 -12.20
N ASP A 108 -1.04 7.21 -12.86
CA ASP A 108 -1.72 6.06 -12.25
C ASP A 108 -1.10 5.68 -10.90
N LEU A 109 0.23 5.74 -10.79
CA LEU A 109 0.94 5.45 -9.55
C LEU A 109 0.61 6.43 -8.44
N GLU A 110 0.56 7.74 -8.73
CA GLU A 110 0.18 8.75 -7.75
C GLU A 110 -1.29 8.62 -7.34
N ALA A 111 -2.19 8.33 -8.28
CA ALA A 111 -3.61 8.14 -8.00
C ALA A 111 -3.85 6.97 -7.05
N HIS A 112 -3.20 5.83 -7.32
CA HIS A 112 -3.28 4.66 -6.44
C HIS A 112 -2.59 4.92 -5.08
N ALA A 113 -1.55 5.74 -5.02
CA ALA A 113 -0.93 6.13 -3.76
C ALA A 113 -1.84 7.01 -2.88
N GLU A 114 -2.62 7.90 -3.48
CA GLU A 114 -3.67 8.63 -2.76
C GLU A 114 -4.76 7.67 -2.25
N LEU A 115 -5.24 6.77 -3.12
CA LEU A 115 -6.27 5.80 -2.78
C LEU A 115 -5.84 4.89 -1.62
N CYS A 116 -4.69 4.21 -1.74
CA CYS A 116 -4.16 3.32 -0.72
C CYS A 116 -3.79 4.02 0.59
N SER A 117 -3.61 5.35 0.60
CA SER A 117 -3.41 6.10 1.85
C SER A 117 -4.72 6.48 2.54
N ALA A 118 -5.84 6.47 1.82
CA ALA A 118 -7.16 6.87 2.32
C ALA A 118 -7.97 5.68 2.87
N GLU A 119 -7.70 4.48 2.37
CA GLU A 119 -8.19 3.19 2.90
C GLU A 119 -7.41 2.77 4.15
#